data_AF-A0A536QCC4-F1
#
_entry.id   AF-A0A536QCC4-F1
#
_cell.length_a   1.000
_cell.length_b   1.000
_cell.length_c   1.000
_cell.angle_alpha   90.00
_cell.angle_beta   90.00
_cell.angle_gamma   90.00
#
_symmetry.space_group_name_H-M   'P 1'
#
loop_
_entity.id
_entity.type
_entity.pdbx_description
1 polymer ?
#
loop_
_entity_poly.entity_id
_entity_poly.type
_entity_poly.pdbx_seq_one_letter_code
_entity_poly.pdbx_strand_id
1 'polypeptide(L)'
;MLSFARSLRWVRGRGSEPTASSARATDHSIARPSHRTAETPRVDIAPNDPLVMYLMSAPGPVALDGLQLDSPALRDLRAAGVKLVVPLVSQGELIGTFNLGPHLSDQEYSVDDRRLLDKLAAQAAPALRVAQLVREQEAEVRARERLEQELRLAHLIQQQFLPRKVPDLPGWQVAAFYRPARQVGGDFYDFIDLADGQIGLVVGDVTGHGVPAALVMATTRSAIRSEAPRLVAPGAVLARVNELLHGDMPSNMFVTCLFALLDPVRGRLRFANAGHDLPYVRRAAGVVE
;
A
#
# COMPACT_ATOMS: atom_id res chain seq x y z
N MET A 1 -6.76 -31.84 -27.07
CA MET A 1 -5.86 -31.67 -28.22
C MET A 1 -4.54 -31.15 -27.68
N LEU A 2 -3.50 -31.99 -27.74
CA LEU A 2 -2.06 -31.79 -27.53
C LEU A 2 -1.49 -31.34 -26.15
N SER A 3 -0.51 -32.17 -25.75
CA SER A 3 0.37 -32.24 -24.58
C SER A 3 1.48 -31.17 -24.56
N PHE A 4 2.07 -30.88 -23.40
CA PHE A 4 3.49 -31.15 -23.14
C PHE A 4 3.86 -31.08 -21.64
N ALA A 5 4.63 -32.07 -21.21
CA ALA A 5 5.16 -32.29 -19.86
C ALA A 5 6.54 -31.64 -19.65
N ARG A 6 6.95 -31.46 -18.38
CA ARG A 6 8.31 -31.81 -17.91
C ARG A 6 8.42 -31.81 -16.37
N SER A 7 8.90 -32.93 -15.85
CA SER A 7 9.33 -33.16 -14.46
C SER A 7 10.77 -32.73 -14.23
N LEU A 8 11.15 -32.46 -12.98
CA LEU A 8 12.37 -33.04 -12.39
C LEU A 8 12.32 -32.94 -10.84
N ARG A 9 12.63 -34.07 -10.21
CA ARG A 9 12.67 -34.33 -8.76
C ARG A 9 14.12 -34.72 -8.45
N TRP A 10 14.73 -34.15 -7.41
CA TRP A 10 16.06 -34.57 -6.94
C TRP A 10 15.98 -35.12 -5.52
N VAL A 11 16.54 -36.32 -5.35
CA VAL A 11 16.66 -37.11 -4.11
C VAL A 11 18.07 -36.91 -3.56
N ARG A 12 18.21 -36.74 -2.23
CA ARG A 12 19.51 -36.60 -1.55
C ARG A 12 19.96 -37.96 -1.00
N GLY A 13 21.08 -38.48 -1.51
CA GLY A 13 21.76 -39.70 -1.04
C GLY A 13 22.88 -39.42 -0.03
N ARG A 14 23.17 -40.41 0.82
CA ARG A 14 24.19 -40.44 1.89
C ARG A 14 25.55 -41.02 1.40
N GLY A 15 26.62 -40.67 2.13
CA GLY A 15 27.98 -41.27 2.12
C GLY A 15 29.01 -40.35 1.46
N SER A 16 30.24 -40.11 1.94
CA SER A 16 31.11 -40.66 3.00
C SER A 16 32.35 -39.74 3.13
N GLU A 17 33.03 -39.72 4.29
CA GLU A 17 34.29 -38.98 4.55
C GLU A 17 35.45 -39.41 3.63
N PRO A 18 36.52 -38.58 3.52
CA PRO A 18 37.77 -38.97 4.19
C PRO A 18 38.66 -37.82 4.75
N THR A 19 39.26 -38.13 5.91
CA THR A 19 40.65 -37.89 6.39
C THR A 19 41.34 -36.52 6.37
N ALA A 20 41.87 -36.19 7.55
CA ALA A 20 42.73 -35.07 7.91
C ALA A 20 44.12 -35.07 7.25
N SER A 21 44.66 -33.88 7.00
CA SER A 21 46.10 -33.63 6.83
C SER A 21 46.49 -32.36 7.56
N SER A 22 47.42 -32.50 8.50
CA SER A 22 47.97 -31.46 9.36
C SER A 22 49.09 -30.70 8.66
N ALA A 23 48.96 -29.38 8.52
CA ALA A 23 50.08 -28.49 8.21
C ALA A 23 50.20 -27.44 9.32
N ARG A 24 51.28 -27.57 10.11
CA ARG A 24 51.73 -26.55 11.07
C ARG A 24 52.20 -25.33 10.29
N ALA A 25 51.54 -24.20 10.46
CA ALA A 25 52.05 -22.89 10.07
C ALA A 25 52.34 -22.10 11.35
N THR A 26 53.60 -21.71 11.50
CA THR A 26 54.15 -20.86 12.55
C THR A 26 53.40 -19.53 12.63
N ASP A 27 52.85 -19.23 13.80
CA ASP A 27 52.20 -17.97 14.13
C ASP A 27 53.27 -16.89 14.28
N HIS A 28 53.31 -15.94 13.34
CA HIS A 28 53.98 -14.65 13.51
C HIS A 28 52.88 -13.62 13.68
N SER A 29 52.56 -13.35 14.95
CA SER A 29 51.58 -12.34 15.35
C SER A 29 52.05 -10.94 14.91
N ILE A 30 51.54 -10.48 13.77
CA ILE A 30 51.56 -9.06 13.44
C ILE A 30 50.46 -8.42 14.29
N ALA A 31 50.86 -7.62 15.28
CA ALA A 31 49.93 -6.89 16.12
C ALA A 31 48.97 -6.04 15.26
N ARG A 32 47.68 -6.39 15.29
CA ARG A 32 46.62 -5.57 14.68
C ARG A 32 46.49 -4.27 15.49
N PRO A 33 46.57 -3.08 14.87
CA PRO A 33 46.24 -1.86 15.58
C PRO A 33 44.78 -1.93 16.05
N SER A 34 44.56 -1.54 17.30
CA SER A 34 43.25 -1.50 17.94
C SER A 34 42.36 -0.48 17.24
N HIS A 35 41.49 -0.94 16.35
CA HIS A 35 40.39 -0.13 15.85
C HIS A 35 39.42 0.13 17.00
N ARG A 36 39.52 1.31 17.63
CA ARG A 36 38.38 1.89 18.35
C ARG A 36 37.29 2.10 17.31
N THR A 37 36.26 1.26 17.31
CA THR A 37 34.97 1.55 16.69
C THR A 37 34.36 2.74 17.41
N ALA A 38 34.77 3.95 17.03
CA ALA A 38 34.03 5.15 17.38
C ALA A 38 32.69 5.06 16.62
N GLU A 39 31.58 5.05 17.34
CA GLU A 39 30.27 5.28 16.73
C GLU A 39 30.34 6.65 16.05
N THR A 40 30.39 6.66 14.72
CA THR A 40 30.38 7.92 13.98
C THR A 40 29.03 8.57 14.21
N PRO A 41 28.95 9.75 14.86
CA PRO A 41 27.68 10.41 15.10
C PRO A 41 27.01 10.69 13.74
N ARG A 42 25.76 10.24 13.60
CA ARG A 42 24.94 10.58 12.43
C ARG A 42 24.55 12.05 12.55
N VAL A 43 25.10 12.88 11.68
CA VAL A 43 24.70 14.26 11.54
C VAL A 43 23.75 14.36 10.36
N ASP A 44 22.49 14.68 10.64
CA ASP A 44 21.47 14.90 9.61
C ASP A 44 21.50 16.37 9.18
N ILE A 45 21.67 16.60 7.88
CA ILE A 45 21.65 17.93 7.29
C ILE A 45 20.24 18.18 6.76
N ALA A 46 19.54 19.19 7.31
CA ALA A 46 18.21 19.54 6.82
C ALA A 46 18.29 20.04 5.36
N PRO A 47 17.29 19.76 4.50
CA PRO A 47 17.32 20.17 3.09
C PRO A 47 17.45 21.68 2.87
N ASN A 48 16.98 22.48 3.84
CA ASN A 48 17.04 23.94 3.81
C ASN A 48 18.24 24.53 4.58
N ASP A 49 19.14 23.68 5.07
CA ASP A 49 20.34 24.13 5.77
C ASP A 49 21.29 24.83 4.76
N PRO A 50 21.81 26.04 5.06
CA PRO A 50 22.72 26.77 4.16
C PRO A 50 23.96 25.96 3.73
N LEU A 51 24.38 24.98 4.54
CA LEU A 51 25.50 24.11 4.23
C LEU A 51 25.27 23.27 2.98
N VAL A 52 24.03 22.88 2.67
CA VAL A 52 23.70 22.09 1.47
C VAL A 52 24.08 22.85 0.21
N MET A 53 23.63 24.11 0.10
CA MET A 53 23.92 24.95 -1.06
C MET A 53 25.42 25.22 -1.21
N TYR A 54 26.11 25.44 -0.09
CA TYR A 54 27.56 25.63 -0.10
C TYR A 54 28.27 24.38 -0.66
N LEU A 55 27.97 23.20 -0.10
CA LEU A 55 28.59 21.93 -0.50
C LEU A 55 28.32 21.56 -1.95
N MET A 56 27.14 21.89 -2.49
CA MET A 56 26.80 21.66 -3.91
C MET A 56 27.65 22.51 -4.86
N SER A 57 28.05 23.72 -4.43
CA SER A 57 28.85 24.65 -5.22
C SER A 57 30.36 24.51 -5.00
N ALA A 58 30.77 23.71 -4.01
CA ALA A 58 32.17 23.58 -3.63
C ALA A 58 32.99 22.87 -4.75
N PRO A 59 34.18 23.37 -5.09
CA PRO A 59 35.03 22.79 -6.15
C PRO A 59 35.75 21.50 -5.73
N GLY A 60 35.41 20.91 -4.57
CA GLY A 60 36.04 19.72 -4.03
C GLY A 60 35.89 19.63 -2.50
N PRO A 61 36.76 18.86 -1.81
CA PRO A 61 36.73 18.71 -0.36
C PRO A 61 36.82 20.03 0.40
N VAL A 62 35.92 20.22 1.37
CA VAL A 62 35.75 21.42 2.17
C VAL A 62 36.34 21.20 3.56
N ALA A 63 37.36 21.95 3.93
CA ALA A 63 37.84 22.01 5.30
C ALA A 63 36.82 22.78 6.15
N LEU A 64 36.41 22.21 7.28
CA LEU A 64 35.46 22.88 8.17
C LEU A 64 36.13 23.92 9.07
N ASP A 65 37.43 23.79 9.28
CA ASP A 65 38.24 24.76 10.00
C ASP A 65 38.31 26.06 9.18
N GLY A 66 37.71 27.13 9.69
CA GLY A 66 37.64 28.44 9.02
C GLY A 66 36.38 28.72 8.19
N LEU A 67 35.50 27.74 7.96
CA LEU A 67 34.23 27.97 7.26
C LEU A 67 33.27 28.82 8.12
N GLN A 68 32.95 30.04 7.68
CA GLN A 68 32.02 30.91 8.40
C GLN A 68 30.64 30.85 7.74
N LEU A 69 29.78 29.99 8.27
CA LEU A 69 28.40 29.83 7.80
C LEU A 69 27.48 29.59 9.01
N ASP A 70 26.36 30.30 9.06
CA ASP A 70 25.34 30.01 10.07
C ASP A 70 24.52 28.79 9.63
N SER A 71 24.93 27.63 10.12
CA SER A 71 24.35 26.34 9.79
C SER A 71 24.33 25.46 11.05
N PRO A 72 23.14 25.00 11.49
CA PRO A 72 23.04 23.96 12.52
C PRO A 72 23.86 22.72 12.17
N ALA A 73 23.78 22.22 10.93
CA ALA A 73 24.52 21.05 10.50
C ALA A 73 26.04 21.24 10.58
N LEU A 74 26.56 22.44 10.26
CA LEU A 74 27.99 22.75 10.38
C LEU A 74 28.46 22.70 11.83
N ARG A 75 27.64 23.17 12.77
CA ARG A 75 27.95 23.09 14.21
C ARG A 75 27.98 21.63 14.67
N ASP A 76 27.03 20.82 14.23
CA ASP A 76 26.94 19.40 14.57
C ASP A 76 28.12 18.60 13.99
N LEU A 77 28.52 18.87 12.74
CA LEU A 77 29.71 18.27 12.12
C LEU A 77 30.99 18.62 12.88
N ARG A 78 31.15 19.87 13.32
CA ARG A 78 32.30 20.29 14.14
C ARG A 78 32.30 19.63 15.52
N ALA A 79 31.13 19.55 16.17
CA ALA A 79 30.98 18.88 17.46
C ALA A 79 31.28 17.38 17.35
N ALA A 80 30.96 16.77 16.21
CA ALA A 80 31.32 15.40 15.85
C ALA A 80 32.82 15.18 15.54
N GLY A 81 33.65 16.24 15.58
CA GLY A 81 35.07 16.17 15.29
C GLY A 81 35.42 16.05 13.81
N VAL A 82 34.47 16.37 12.91
CA VAL A 82 34.71 16.38 11.47
C VAL A 82 35.61 17.57 11.10
N LYS A 83 36.66 17.30 10.34
CA LYS A 83 37.65 18.28 9.87
C LYS A 83 37.55 18.57 8.38
N LEU A 84 37.22 17.55 7.59
CA LEU A 84 37.07 17.65 6.15
C LEU A 84 35.76 16.99 5.71
N VAL A 85 34.99 17.71 4.88
CA VAL A 85 33.76 17.21 4.27
C VAL A 85 33.97 17.12 2.77
N VAL A 86 33.78 15.93 2.22
CA VAL A 86 33.81 15.72 0.77
C VAL A 86 32.36 15.60 0.29
N PRO A 87 31.87 16.55 -0.52
CA PRO A 87 30.50 16.51 -0.99
C PRO A 87 30.35 15.42 -2.06
N LEU A 88 29.32 14.58 -1.92
CA LEU A 88 28.93 13.60 -2.93
C LEU A 88 27.85 14.23 -3.79
N VAL A 89 28.23 14.91 -4.87
CA VAL A 89 27.28 15.59 -5.76
C VAL A 89 27.07 14.75 -7.02
N SER A 90 25.82 14.52 -7.40
CA SER A 90 25.46 13.89 -8.67
C SER A 90 24.32 14.65 -9.32
N GLN A 91 24.45 14.98 -10.61
CA GLN A 91 23.45 15.71 -11.40
C GLN A 91 22.96 17.01 -10.75
N GLY A 92 23.84 17.72 -10.03
CA GLY A 92 23.47 18.98 -9.36
C GLY A 92 22.72 18.81 -8.05
N GLU A 93 22.68 17.60 -7.48
CA GLU A 93 22.12 17.35 -6.14
C GLU A 93 23.17 16.77 -5.20
N LEU A 94 23.14 17.17 -3.93
CA LEU A 94 23.96 16.58 -2.87
C LEU A 94 23.35 15.23 -2.45
N ILE A 95 24.02 14.14 -2.81
CA ILE A 95 23.66 12.75 -2.49
C ILE A 95 23.96 12.43 -1.02
N GLY A 96 24.99 13.09 -0.48
CA GLY A 96 25.48 12.93 0.87
C GLY A 96 26.87 13.53 1.03
N THR A 97 27.55 13.18 2.12
CA THR A 97 28.92 13.63 2.37
C THR A 97 29.80 12.48 2.87
N PHE A 98 31.10 12.55 2.55
CA PHE A 98 32.11 11.85 3.32
C PHE A 98 32.67 12.81 4.37
N ASN A 99 32.50 12.45 5.63
CA ASN A 99 32.99 13.23 6.76
C ASN A 99 34.27 12.58 7.28
N LEU A 100 35.37 13.32 7.27
CA LEU A 100 36.65 12.86 7.77
C LEU A 100 37.03 13.66 9.02
N GLY A 101 37.47 12.95 10.07
CA GLY A 101 38.03 13.53 11.28
C GLY A 101 39.47 14.02 11.08
N PRO A 102 40.25 14.19 12.16
CA PRO A 102 41.67 14.52 12.07
C PRO A 102 42.46 13.44 11.29
N HIS A 103 43.51 13.86 10.59
CA HIS A 103 44.41 12.93 9.92
C HIS A 103 45.18 12.09 10.95
N LEU A 104 45.42 10.80 10.66
CA LEU A 104 46.06 9.87 11.61
C LEU A 104 47.52 10.22 11.94
N SER A 105 48.21 10.93 11.06
CA SER A 105 49.58 11.42 11.30
C SER A 105 49.62 12.74 12.06
N ASP A 106 48.47 13.26 12.51
CA ASP A 106 48.33 14.57 13.18
C ASP A 106 48.72 15.77 12.30
N GLN A 107 48.77 15.57 10.98
CA GLN A 107 49.01 16.62 9.97
C GLN A 107 47.71 17.07 9.31
N GLU A 108 47.73 18.18 8.58
CA GLU A 108 46.58 18.56 7.74
C GLU A 108 46.48 17.67 6.49
N TYR A 109 45.26 17.49 5.97
CA TYR A 109 45.04 16.81 4.69
C TYR A 109 45.74 17.51 3.55
N SER A 110 46.66 16.80 2.88
CA SER A 110 47.45 17.33 1.78
C SER A 110 46.60 17.61 0.53
N VAL A 111 47.19 18.30 -0.44
CA VAL A 111 46.55 18.56 -1.73
C VAL A 111 46.27 17.25 -2.47
N ASP A 112 47.15 16.27 -2.37
CA ASP A 112 46.99 14.98 -3.04
C ASP A 112 45.91 14.12 -2.36
N ASP A 113 45.80 14.16 -1.02
CA ASP A 113 44.70 13.51 -0.29
C ASP A 113 43.35 14.07 -0.74
N ARG A 114 43.24 15.41 -0.81
CA ARG A 114 42.00 16.08 -1.26
C ARG A 114 41.67 15.70 -2.71
N ARG A 115 42.66 15.67 -3.61
CA ARG A 115 42.46 15.25 -5.01
C ARG A 115 42.02 13.80 -5.13
N LEU A 116 42.54 12.90 -4.31
CA LEU A 116 42.12 11.51 -4.29
C LEU A 116 40.68 11.38 -3.80
N LEU A 117 40.35 12.04 -2.68
CA LEU A 117 39.01 12.04 -2.10
C LEU A 117 37.96 12.62 -3.07
N ASP A 118 38.31 13.69 -3.79
CA ASP A 118 37.45 14.30 -4.80
C ASP A 118 37.14 13.32 -5.95
N LYS A 119 38.16 12.63 -6.48
CA LYS A 119 37.97 11.60 -7.51
C LYS A 119 37.11 10.44 -7.02
N LEU A 120 37.32 10.00 -5.78
CA LEU A 120 36.51 8.96 -5.15
C LEU A 120 35.05 9.42 -5.01
N ALA A 121 34.82 10.66 -4.59
CA ALA A 121 33.49 11.24 -4.48
C ALA A 121 32.79 11.33 -5.85
N ALA A 122 33.52 11.77 -6.89
CA ALA A 122 33.00 11.85 -8.25
C ALA A 122 32.58 10.48 -8.82
N GLN A 123 33.25 9.38 -8.42
CA GLN A 123 32.86 8.02 -8.79
C GLN A 123 31.76 7.44 -7.89
N ALA A 124 31.82 7.71 -6.58
CA ALA A 124 30.89 7.15 -5.61
C ALA A 124 29.50 7.82 -5.66
N ALA A 125 29.43 9.13 -5.91
CA ALA A 125 28.18 9.88 -5.87
C ALA A 125 27.12 9.35 -6.86
N PRO A 126 27.42 9.08 -8.15
CA PRO A 126 26.45 8.48 -9.07
C PRO A 126 26.02 7.07 -8.64
N ALA A 127 26.95 6.23 -8.17
CA ALA A 127 26.65 4.87 -7.74
C ALA A 127 25.73 4.85 -6.50
N LEU A 128 25.99 5.75 -5.53
CA LEU A 128 25.15 5.91 -4.34
C LEU A 128 23.77 6.46 -4.69
N ARG A 129 23.66 7.40 -5.63
CA ARG A 129 22.38 7.89 -6.13
C ARG A 129 21.55 6.77 -6.77
N VAL A 130 22.15 5.98 -7.64
CA VAL A 130 21.46 4.81 -8.24
C VAL A 130 20.99 3.85 -7.14
N ALA A 131 21.84 3.55 -6.17
CA ALA A 131 21.48 2.65 -5.07
C ALA A 131 20.37 3.21 -4.17
N GLN A 132 20.31 4.53 -3.93
CA GLN A 132 19.21 5.19 -3.21
C GLN A 132 17.89 5.08 -3.99
N LEU A 133 17.90 5.43 -5.27
CA LEU A 133 16.72 5.38 -6.14
C LEU A 133 16.14 3.95 -6.23
N VAL A 134 17.00 2.94 -6.36
CA VAL A 134 16.56 1.53 -6.36
C VAL A 134 15.87 1.17 -5.04
N ARG A 135 16.43 1.56 -3.89
CA ARG A 135 15.83 1.29 -2.57
C ARG A 135 14.49 1.99 -2.39
N GLU A 136 14.38 3.24 -2.83
CA GLU A 136 13.14 4.02 -2.81
C GLU A 136 12.07 3.34 -3.66
N GLN A 137 12.42 2.95 -4.89
CA GLN A 137 11.52 2.26 -5.79
C GLN A 137 11.06 0.90 -5.23
N GLU A 138 11.98 0.12 -4.66
CA GLU A 138 11.65 -1.16 -4.00
C GLU A 138 10.75 -0.97 -2.78
N ALA A 139 10.93 0.12 -2.02
CA ALA A 139 10.05 0.43 -0.89
C ALA A 139 8.65 0.81 -1.37
N GLU A 140 8.54 1.61 -2.43
CA GLU A 140 7.27 2.01 -3.04
C GLU A 140 6.52 0.80 -3.62
N VAL A 141 7.22 -0.06 -4.37
CA VAL A 141 6.64 -1.29 -4.94
C VAL A 141 6.11 -2.19 -3.82
N ARG A 142 6.90 -2.43 -2.76
CA ARG A 142 6.45 -3.23 -1.61
C ARG A 142 5.24 -2.62 -0.90
N ALA A 143 5.20 -1.29 -0.74
CA ALA A 143 4.06 -0.61 -0.14
C ALA A 143 2.79 -0.78 -0.99
N ARG A 144 2.92 -0.63 -2.30
CA ARG A 144 1.83 -0.83 -3.25
C ARG A 144 1.32 -2.28 -3.25
N GLU A 145 2.22 -3.25 -3.30
CA GLU A 145 1.86 -4.67 -3.26
C GLU A 145 1.07 -5.04 -2.00
N ARG A 146 1.46 -4.50 -0.83
CA ARG A 146 0.72 -4.68 0.43
C ARG A 146 -0.68 -4.10 0.35
N LEU A 147 -0.82 -2.86 -0.12
CA LEU A 147 -2.13 -2.22 -0.27
C LEU A 147 -3.03 -3.00 -1.25
N GLU A 148 -2.47 -3.49 -2.35
CA GLU A 148 -3.21 -4.32 -3.30
C GLU A 148 -3.64 -5.66 -2.69
N GLN A 149 -2.82 -6.27 -1.83
CA GLN A 149 -3.20 -7.48 -1.08
C GLN A 149 -4.35 -7.20 -0.11
N GLU A 150 -4.30 -6.11 0.63
CA GLU A 150 -5.36 -5.70 1.56
C GLU A 150 -6.69 -5.43 0.82
N LEU A 151 -6.64 -4.72 -0.31
CA LEU A 151 -7.83 -4.48 -1.14
C LEU A 151 -8.40 -5.77 -1.75
N ARG A 152 -7.54 -6.72 -2.14
CA ARG A 152 -7.98 -8.05 -2.59
C ARG A 152 -8.68 -8.82 -1.47
N LEU A 153 -8.16 -8.78 -0.25
CA LEU A 153 -8.81 -9.40 0.90
C LEU A 153 -10.17 -8.75 1.19
N ALA A 154 -10.24 -7.42 1.19
CA ALA A 154 -11.49 -6.68 1.35
C ALA A 154 -12.51 -7.03 0.26
N HIS A 155 -12.08 -7.19 -0.99
CA HIS A 155 -12.93 -7.66 -2.09
C HIS A 155 -13.52 -9.04 -1.81
N LEU A 156 -12.68 -10.00 -1.39
CA LEU A 156 -13.13 -11.37 -1.09
C LEU A 156 -14.15 -11.38 0.04
N ILE A 157 -13.94 -10.57 1.09
CA ILE A 157 -14.90 -10.40 2.18
C ILE A 157 -16.20 -9.77 1.65
N GLN A 158 -16.10 -8.72 0.83
CA GLN A 158 -17.27 -8.07 0.22
C GLN A 158 -18.11 -9.06 -0.59
N GLN A 159 -17.48 -9.90 -1.40
CA GLN A 159 -18.17 -10.93 -2.19
C GLN A 159 -18.95 -11.92 -1.31
N GLN A 160 -18.56 -12.12 -0.05
CA GLN A 160 -19.32 -12.98 0.87
C GLN A 160 -20.63 -12.34 1.32
N PHE A 161 -20.74 -11.01 1.27
CA PHE A 161 -22.00 -10.32 1.56
C PHE A 161 -23.00 -10.42 0.41
N LEU A 162 -22.58 -10.66 -0.84
CA LEU A 162 -23.53 -10.79 -1.94
C LEU A 162 -24.18 -12.19 -1.99
N PRO A 163 -25.45 -12.31 -2.40
CA PRO A 163 -26.10 -13.60 -2.57
C PRO A 163 -25.33 -14.50 -3.54
N ARG A 164 -24.94 -15.68 -3.06
CA ARG A 164 -24.28 -16.71 -3.88
C ARG A 164 -25.25 -17.50 -4.75
N LYS A 165 -26.53 -17.48 -4.42
CA LYS A 165 -27.61 -18.16 -5.13
C LYS A 165 -28.78 -17.21 -5.27
N VAL A 166 -29.47 -17.33 -6.39
CA VAL A 166 -30.78 -16.75 -6.60
C VAL A 166 -31.85 -17.66 -6.00
N PRO A 167 -32.99 -17.13 -5.55
CA PRO A 167 -34.10 -17.96 -5.07
C PRO A 167 -34.67 -18.83 -6.20
N ASP A 168 -35.01 -20.07 -5.86
CA ASP A 168 -35.72 -20.99 -6.76
C ASP A 168 -37.23 -20.84 -6.54
N LEU A 169 -37.90 -20.30 -7.56
CA LEU A 169 -39.30 -19.88 -7.47
C LEU A 169 -40.10 -20.53 -8.61
N PRO A 170 -41.10 -21.38 -8.31
CA PRO A 170 -41.87 -22.07 -9.34
C PRO A 170 -42.53 -21.09 -10.32
N GLY A 171 -42.26 -21.25 -11.63
CA GLY A 171 -42.78 -20.39 -12.68
C GLY A 171 -42.03 -19.07 -12.88
N TRP A 172 -40.96 -18.83 -12.13
CA TRP A 172 -40.10 -17.65 -12.23
C TRP A 172 -38.67 -18.05 -12.62
N GLN A 173 -38.03 -17.21 -13.42
CA GLN A 173 -36.61 -17.28 -13.68
C GLN A 173 -35.94 -16.06 -13.06
N VAL A 174 -35.12 -16.29 -12.04
CA VAL A 174 -34.36 -15.23 -11.36
C VAL A 174 -32.90 -15.32 -11.79
N ALA A 175 -32.32 -14.18 -12.15
CA ALA A 175 -30.91 -14.07 -12.48
C ALA A 175 -30.35 -12.79 -11.85
N ALA A 176 -29.07 -12.82 -11.48
CA ALA A 176 -28.35 -11.67 -10.96
C ALA A 176 -26.98 -11.60 -11.63
N PHE A 177 -26.51 -10.39 -11.90
CA PHE A 177 -25.17 -10.13 -12.42
C PHE A 177 -24.55 -8.97 -11.65
N TYR A 178 -23.34 -9.16 -11.16
CA TYR A 178 -22.60 -8.15 -10.43
C TYR A 178 -21.15 -8.15 -10.89
N ARG A 179 -20.66 -6.96 -11.25
CA ARG A 179 -19.28 -6.74 -11.65
C ARG A 179 -18.82 -5.38 -11.13
N PRO A 180 -17.99 -5.32 -10.08
CA PRO A 180 -17.57 -4.05 -9.51
C PRO A 180 -16.58 -3.33 -10.43
N ALA A 181 -16.61 -2.00 -10.42
CA ALA A 181 -15.69 -1.17 -11.22
C ALA A 181 -14.26 -1.15 -10.66
N ARG A 182 -14.11 -1.39 -9.35
CA ARG A 182 -12.82 -1.50 -8.63
C ARG A 182 -12.78 -2.78 -7.80
N GLN A 183 -11.70 -2.98 -7.04
CA GLN A 183 -11.61 -4.11 -6.11
C GLN A 183 -12.76 -4.11 -5.10
N VAL A 184 -13.28 -2.95 -4.66
CA VAL A 184 -14.39 -2.91 -3.70
C VAL A 184 -15.38 -1.82 -4.10
N GLY A 185 -16.67 -2.15 -4.13
CA GLY A 185 -17.77 -1.29 -4.64
C GLY A 185 -18.76 -0.82 -3.57
N GLY A 186 -19.63 0.11 -3.93
CA GLY A 186 -20.78 0.51 -3.11
C GLY A 186 -22.04 -0.29 -3.45
N ASP A 187 -22.14 -0.77 -4.68
CA ASP A 187 -23.28 -1.46 -5.24
C ASP A 187 -23.54 -2.80 -4.54
N PHE A 188 -24.81 -3.14 -4.36
CA PHE A 188 -25.23 -4.42 -3.80
C PHE A 188 -26.62 -4.82 -4.26
N TYR A 189 -26.88 -6.12 -4.13
CA TYR A 189 -28.22 -6.69 -4.26
C TYR A 189 -28.42 -7.75 -3.18
N ASP A 190 -29.68 -8.03 -2.83
CA ASP A 190 -30.01 -9.10 -1.90
C ASP A 190 -31.36 -9.76 -2.23
N PHE A 191 -31.48 -11.02 -1.82
CA PHE A 191 -32.74 -11.77 -1.81
C PHE A 191 -33.04 -12.17 -0.37
N ILE A 192 -34.23 -11.83 0.11
CA ILE A 192 -34.64 -12.04 1.51
C ILE A 192 -35.92 -12.86 1.52
N ASP A 193 -35.87 -14.06 2.07
CA ASP A 193 -37.07 -14.86 2.31
C ASP A 193 -37.91 -14.22 3.42
N LEU A 194 -39.20 -14.04 3.16
CA LEU A 194 -40.16 -13.43 4.09
C LEU A 194 -41.30 -14.40 4.40
N ALA A 195 -42.16 -14.00 5.33
CA ALA A 195 -43.35 -14.76 5.67
C ALA A 195 -44.23 -15.04 4.42
N ASP A 196 -45.02 -16.12 4.50
CA ASP A 196 -45.98 -16.52 3.46
C ASP A 196 -45.39 -16.78 2.07
N GLY A 197 -44.08 -17.06 1.99
CA GLY A 197 -43.39 -17.35 0.72
C GLY A 197 -43.14 -16.10 -0.14
N GLN A 198 -43.26 -14.90 0.42
CA GLN A 198 -42.87 -13.67 -0.24
C GLN A 198 -41.35 -13.51 -0.26
N ILE A 199 -40.84 -12.82 -1.28
CA ILE A 199 -39.40 -12.56 -1.44
C ILE A 199 -39.15 -11.06 -1.49
N GLY A 200 -38.27 -10.58 -0.60
CA GLY A 200 -37.69 -9.26 -0.66
C GLY A 200 -36.55 -9.22 -1.68
N LEU A 201 -36.62 -8.28 -2.62
CA LEU A 201 -35.60 -7.99 -3.62
C LEU A 201 -34.99 -6.63 -3.28
N VAL A 202 -33.68 -6.57 -3.15
CA VAL A 202 -32.95 -5.35 -2.85
C VAL A 202 -31.96 -5.08 -3.97
N VAL A 203 -31.91 -3.82 -4.42
CA VAL A 203 -30.78 -3.28 -5.19
C VAL A 203 -30.42 -1.94 -4.58
N GLY A 204 -29.14 -1.67 -4.40
CA GLY A 204 -28.70 -0.38 -3.89
C GLY A 204 -27.30 -0.04 -4.34
N ASP A 205 -26.99 1.25 -4.25
CA ASP A 205 -25.69 1.81 -4.59
C ASP A 205 -25.30 2.88 -3.58
N VAL A 206 -24.07 2.77 -3.07
CA VAL A 206 -23.49 3.70 -2.11
C VAL A 206 -22.58 4.65 -2.85
N THR A 207 -22.75 5.95 -2.61
CA THR A 207 -21.87 6.95 -3.20
C THR A 207 -20.41 6.74 -2.84
N GLY A 208 -19.55 6.88 -3.84
CA GLY A 208 -18.11 6.73 -3.69
C GLY A 208 -17.64 5.34 -4.10
N HIS A 209 -16.48 4.92 -3.58
CA HIS A 209 -15.85 3.66 -3.97
C HIS A 209 -14.82 3.21 -2.94
N GLY A 210 -14.40 1.95 -3.03
CA GLY A 210 -13.37 1.39 -2.14
C GLY A 210 -13.93 1.00 -0.78
N VAL A 211 -13.05 0.90 0.21
CA VAL A 211 -13.36 0.32 1.53
C VAL A 211 -14.48 1.09 2.26
N PRO A 212 -14.50 2.43 2.32
CA PRO A 212 -15.57 3.16 3.01
C PRO A 212 -16.96 2.87 2.44
N ALA A 213 -17.12 2.91 1.12
CA ALA A 213 -18.39 2.61 0.45
C ALA A 213 -18.84 1.16 0.71
N ALA A 214 -17.88 0.22 0.74
CA ALA A 214 -18.14 -1.18 1.03
C ALA A 214 -18.66 -1.43 2.47
N LEU A 215 -18.17 -0.67 3.44
CA LEU A 215 -18.63 -0.75 4.83
C LEU A 215 -20.05 -0.20 4.97
N VAL A 216 -20.34 0.94 4.33
CA VAL A 216 -21.70 1.50 4.27
C VAL A 216 -22.65 0.54 3.54
N MET A 217 -22.18 -0.12 2.48
CA MET A 217 -22.95 -1.16 1.79
C MET A 217 -23.29 -2.32 2.73
N ALA A 218 -22.29 -2.87 3.43
CA ALA A 218 -22.47 -4.02 4.31
C ALA A 218 -23.42 -3.72 5.48
N THR A 219 -23.30 -2.53 6.07
CA THR A 219 -24.20 -2.05 7.14
C THR A 219 -25.62 -1.83 6.62
N THR A 220 -25.78 -1.20 5.45
CA THR A 220 -27.09 -0.97 4.83
C THR A 220 -27.80 -2.29 4.51
N ARG A 221 -27.10 -3.22 3.85
CA ARG A 221 -27.64 -4.55 3.55
C ARG A 221 -28.06 -5.28 4.83
N SER A 222 -27.23 -5.24 5.87
CA SER A 222 -27.52 -5.89 7.15
C SER A 222 -28.75 -5.28 7.84
N ALA A 223 -28.90 -3.96 7.80
CA ALA A 223 -30.07 -3.27 8.32
C ALA A 223 -31.34 -3.67 7.56
N ILE A 224 -31.30 -3.71 6.23
CA ILE A 224 -32.44 -4.15 5.42
C ILE A 224 -32.82 -5.60 5.76
N ARG A 225 -31.85 -6.52 5.87
CA ARG A 225 -32.13 -7.92 6.27
C ARG A 225 -32.72 -8.05 7.66
N SER A 226 -32.36 -7.16 8.59
CA SER A 226 -32.91 -7.13 9.95
C SER A 226 -34.37 -6.65 9.96
N GLU A 227 -34.67 -5.61 9.20
CA GLU A 227 -35.96 -4.91 9.26
C GLU A 227 -37.01 -5.47 8.29
N ALA A 228 -36.60 -6.03 7.16
CA ALA A 228 -37.52 -6.56 6.14
C ALA A 228 -38.48 -7.64 6.67
N PRO A 229 -38.07 -8.61 7.51
CA PRO A 229 -39.00 -9.59 8.09
C PRO A 229 -40.02 -9.00 9.08
N ARG A 230 -39.75 -7.81 9.63
CA ARG A 230 -40.56 -7.18 10.69
C ARG A 230 -41.64 -6.25 10.14
N LEU A 231 -41.43 -5.73 8.93
CA LEU A 231 -42.25 -4.67 8.33
C LEU A 231 -42.82 -5.13 7.00
N VAL A 232 -44.13 -4.93 6.82
CA VAL A 232 -44.87 -5.49 5.67
C VAL A 232 -44.81 -4.58 4.43
N ALA A 233 -44.54 -3.28 4.59
CA ALA A 233 -44.56 -2.31 3.49
C ALA A 233 -43.13 -1.91 3.07
N PRO A 234 -42.79 -1.92 1.75
CA PRO A 234 -41.44 -1.62 1.30
C PRO A 234 -40.92 -0.25 1.76
N GLY A 235 -41.79 0.77 1.72
CA GLY A 235 -41.44 2.13 2.15
C GLY A 235 -41.17 2.22 3.65
N ALA A 236 -41.86 1.43 4.47
CA ALA A 236 -41.63 1.40 5.92
C ALA A 236 -40.26 0.77 6.25
N VAL A 237 -39.86 -0.28 5.51
CA VAL A 237 -38.52 -0.87 5.63
C VAL A 237 -37.45 0.17 5.32
N LEU A 238 -37.54 0.86 4.17
CA LEU A 238 -36.54 1.86 3.79
C LEU A 238 -36.51 3.06 4.73
N ALA A 239 -37.66 3.53 5.22
CA ALA A 239 -37.72 4.60 6.21
C ALA A 239 -37.02 4.20 7.51
N ARG A 240 -37.27 2.99 8.00
CA ARG A 240 -36.63 2.48 9.22
C ARG A 240 -35.13 2.29 9.06
N VAL A 241 -34.69 1.78 7.91
CA VAL A 241 -33.26 1.65 7.59
C VAL A 241 -32.59 3.03 7.53
N ASN A 242 -33.25 4.02 6.95
CA ASN A 242 -32.75 5.40 6.94
C ASN A 242 -32.61 5.97 8.36
N GLU A 243 -33.60 5.76 9.23
CA GLU A 243 -33.53 6.14 10.65
C GLU A 243 -32.31 5.53 11.37
N LEU A 244 -32.00 4.27 11.09
CA LEU A 244 -30.86 3.57 11.71
C LEU A 244 -29.51 4.06 11.22
N LEU A 245 -29.41 4.47 9.96
CA LEU A 245 -28.12 4.74 9.31
C LEU A 245 -27.77 6.22 9.24
N HIS A 246 -28.75 7.13 9.21
CA HIS A 246 -28.47 8.55 8.93
C HIS A 246 -27.52 9.20 9.94
N GLY A 247 -27.56 8.75 11.21
CA GLY A 247 -26.76 9.33 12.29
C GLY A 247 -25.28 8.95 12.22
N ASP A 248 -25.00 7.75 11.72
CA ASP A 248 -23.66 7.17 11.64
C ASP A 248 -23.06 7.23 10.22
N MET A 249 -23.80 7.80 9.25
CA MET A 249 -23.35 7.95 7.88
C MET A 249 -22.18 8.95 7.79
N PRO A 250 -21.06 8.60 7.14
CA PRO A 250 -19.97 9.54 6.92
C PRO A 250 -20.44 10.79 6.15
N SER A 251 -19.84 11.94 6.45
CA SER A 251 -20.14 13.19 5.75
C SER A 251 -19.95 13.02 4.23
N ASN A 252 -20.92 13.47 3.44
CA ASN A 252 -20.96 13.36 1.98
C ASN A 252 -21.15 11.93 1.43
N MET A 253 -21.63 10.97 2.24
CA MET A 253 -22.08 9.67 1.76
C MET A 253 -23.59 9.53 1.86
N PHE A 254 -24.19 8.87 0.89
CA PHE A 254 -25.56 8.40 0.93
C PHE A 254 -25.70 7.08 0.18
N VAL A 255 -26.85 6.43 0.35
CA VAL A 255 -27.19 5.18 -0.33
C VAL A 255 -28.48 5.37 -1.09
N THR A 256 -28.46 5.05 -2.38
CA THR A 256 -29.67 4.88 -3.16
C THR A 256 -30.12 3.44 -3.04
N CYS A 257 -31.41 3.19 -2.88
CA CYS A 257 -31.91 1.83 -2.74
C CYS A 257 -33.31 1.64 -3.32
N LEU A 258 -33.51 0.54 -4.02
CA LEU A 258 -34.80 0.00 -4.37
C LEU A 258 -35.05 -1.27 -3.55
N PHE A 259 -36.18 -1.31 -2.84
CA PHE A 259 -36.65 -2.50 -2.15
C PHE A 259 -38.01 -2.90 -2.69
N ALA A 260 -38.12 -4.14 -3.17
CA ALA A 260 -39.33 -4.71 -3.71
C ALA A 260 -39.74 -5.98 -2.98
N LEU A 261 -41.05 -6.18 -2.84
CA LEU A 261 -41.68 -7.38 -2.31
C LEU A 261 -42.39 -8.09 -3.45
N LEU A 262 -41.94 -9.31 -3.74
CA LEU A 262 -42.53 -10.21 -4.71
C LEU A 262 -43.40 -11.25 -4.00
N ASP A 263 -44.67 -11.30 -4.38
CA ASP A 263 -45.55 -12.44 -4.13
C ASP A 263 -45.52 -13.33 -5.40
N PRO A 264 -44.78 -14.45 -5.37
CA PRO A 264 -44.59 -15.30 -6.55
C PRO A 264 -45.87 -16.06 -6.93
N VAL A 265 -46.77 -16.29 -5.97
CA VAL A 265 -48.03 -17.03 -6.19
C VAL A 265 -49.05 -16.14 -6.90
N ARG A 266 -49.20 -14.89 -6.44
CA ARG A 266 -50.14 -13.92 -7.05
C ARG A 266 -49.54 -13.14 -8.22
N GLY A 267 -48.24 -13.26 -8.43
CA GLY A 267 -47.48 -12.50 -9.43
C GLY A 267 -47.51 -10.98 -9.19
N ARG A 268 -47.49 -10.57 -7.92
CA ARG A 268 -47.58 -9.16 -7.53
C ARG A 268 -46.24 -8.66 -7.01
N LEU A 269 -45.74 -7.59 -7.61
CA LEU A 269 -44.57 -6.86 -7.13
C LEU A 269 -45.00 -5.51 -6.52
N ARG A 270 -44.52 -5.19 -5.32
CA ARG A 270 -44.68 -3.87 -4.69
C ARG A 270 -43.31 -3.35 -4.32
N PHE A 271 -42.97 -2.11 -4.66
CA PHE A 271 -41.65 -1.58 -4.33
C PHE A 271 -41.73 -0.18 -3.72
N ALA A 272 -40.64 0.20 -3.06
CA ALA A 272 -40.31 1.56 -2.71
C ALA A 272 -38.94 1.89 -3.27
N ASN A 273 -38.80 3.13 -3.75
CA ASN A 273 -37.57 3.64 -4.32
C ASN A 273 -37.07 4.81 -3.46
N ALA A 274 -35.87 4.67 -2.92
CA ALA A 274 -35.14 5.68 -2.17
C ALA A 274 -34.01 6.26 -3.04
N GLY A 275 -34.37 6.87 -4.16
CA GLY A 275 -33.44 7.58 -5.05
C GLY A 275 -32.59 6.71 -5.98
N HIS A 276 -32.94 5.43 -6.13
CA HIS A 276 -32.30 4.50 -7.08
C HIS A 276 -32.96 4.60 -8.47
N ASP A 277 -32.32 4.05 -9.49
CA ASP A 277 -32.91 3.99 -10.83
C ASP A 277 -34.19 3.12 -10.84
N LEU A 278 -35.16 3.52 -11.66
CA LEU A 278 -36.42 2.80 -11.79
C LEU A 278 -36.23 1.46 -12.53
N PRO A 279 -36.97 0.41 -12.12
CA PRO A 279 -36.83 -0.90 -12.74
C PRO A 279 -37.56 -0.96 -14.08
N TYR A 280 -36.86 -1.42 -15.12
CA TYR A 280 -37.48 -1.66 -16.43
C TYR A 280 -38.41 -2.87 -16.42
N VAL A 281 -39.59 -2.71 -17.02
CA VAL A 281 -40.56 -3.78 -17.29
C VAL A 281 -40.57 -4.09 -18.77
N ARG A 282 -40.03 -5.26 -19.16
CA ARG A 282 -40.13 -5.76 -20.53
C ARG A 282 -41.33 -6.71 -20.68
N ARG A 283 -42.24 -6.35 -21.58
CA ARG A 283 -43.37 -7.18 -22.04
C ARG A 283 -43.12 -7.62 -23.49
N ALA A 284 -43.95 -8.54 -24.00
CA ALA A 284 -43.89 -8.95 -25.40
C ALA A 284 -44.03 -7.76 -26.39
N ALA A 285 -44.74 -6.71 -25.98
CA ALA A 285 -44.97 -5.50 -26.78
C ALA A 285 -43.85 -4.44 -26.70
N GLY A 286 -42.84 -4.59 -25.81
CA GLY A 286 -41.78 -3.59 -25.65
C GLY A 286 -41.28 -3.45 -24.20
N VAL A 287 -40.46 -2.42 -23.96
CA VAL A 287 -39.90 -2.07 -22.64
C VAL A 287 -40.58 -0.81 -22.13
N VAL A 288 -40.97 -0.79 -20.86
CA VAL A 288 -41.53 0.36 -20.14
C VAL A 288 -40.66 0.61 -18.91
N GLU A 289 -40.35 1.87 -18.62
CA GLU A 289 -39.68 2.31 -17.38
C GLU A 289 -40.65 2.41 -16.19
#